data_AF-A0A9P7CNK9-F1
#
_entry.id   AF-A0A9P7CNK9-F1
#
_cell.length_a   1.000
_cell.length_b   1.000
_cell.length_c   1.000
_cell.angle_alpha   90.00
_cell.angle_beta   90.00
_cell.angle_gamma   90.00
#
_symmetry.space_group_name_H-M   'P 1'
#
loop_
_entity.id
_entity.type
_entity.pdbx_description
1 polymer ?
#
loop_
_entity_poly.entity_id
_entity_poly.type
_entity_poly.pdbx_seq_one_letter_code
_entity_poly.pdbx_strand_id
1 'polypeptide(L)'
;MLKGFALLMTAFCGLVHAVSQQVHYKTPLGIDYQGSPLSVSRKILSTKKVPFVEHSAGDSSWLGMAIDYQYIKPIFNELNSTQFPLISRGESHITVISPPEFAVLATANITIDEINKIAIKNSIQSSKIKIVCLGKEDVVLKDERYVVYQIIVKSSDLVKIRQEIFKLYVKKGGNTALFDPNSFWPHITVGFTKADVFLEQGVYKGANVCYRPIKLIK
;
A
#
# COMPACT_ATOMS: atom_id res chain seq x y z
N MET A 1 -19.55 -9.08 -82.85
CA MET A 1 -18.38 -8.89 -81.97
C MET A 1 -18.76 -7.79 -80.98
N LEU A 2 -19.46 -8.05 -79.87
CA LEU A 2 -19.07 -8.72 -78.61
C LEU A 2 -18.01 -7.95 -77.78
N LYS A 3 -18.45 -7.51 -76.59
CA LYS A 3 -17.72 -7.11 -75.36
C LYS A 3 -17.17 -5.66 -75.31
N GLY A 4 -17.35 -4.88 -74.26
CA GLY A 4 -17.96 -5.15 -72.95
C GLY A 4 -17.90 -3.90 -72.06
N PHE A 5 -18.94 -3.73 -71.25
CA PHE A 5 -19.02 -2.79 -70.14
C PHE A 5 -17.96 -3.15 -69.08
N ALA A 6 -17.21 -2.18 -68.58
CA ALA A 6 -16.40 -2.33 -67.37
C ALA A 6 -16.89 -1.31 -66.33
N LEU A 7 -17.77 -1.79 -65.46
CA LEU A 7 -18.16 -1.16 -64.21
C LEU A 7 -17.21 -1.73 -63.14
N LEU A 8 -16.38 -0.92 -62.48
CA LEU A 8 -15.67 -1.39 -61.29
C LEU A 8 -15.76 -0.38 -60.13
N MET A 9 -16.71 -0.71 -59.27
CA MET A 9 -16.81 -0.46 -57.82
C MET A 9 -15.57 0.17 -57.17
N THR A 10 -15.72 1.43 -56.76
CA THR A 10 -14.91 2.04 -55.70
C THR A 10 -15.25 1.39 -54.36
N ALA A 11 -14.35 0.52 -53.87
CA ALA A 11 -14.42 -0.03 -52.52
C ALA A 11 -14.05 1.06 -51.50
N PHE A 12 -15.06 1.66 -50.86
CA PHE A 12 -14.89 2.49 -49.67
C PHE A 12 -14.57 1.58 -48.49
N CYS A 13 -13.28 1.38 -48.22
CA CYS A 13 -12.81 0.65 -47.04
C CYS A 13 -13.07 1.52 -45.80
N GLY A 14 -14.18 1.29 -45.12
CA GLY A 14 -14.51 1.95 -43.86
C GLY A 14 -13.47 1.61 -42.79
N LEU A 15 -12.60 2.57 -42.48
CA LEU A 15 -11.76 2.55 -41.28
C LEU A 15 -12.66 2.69 -40.05
N VAL A 16 -13.16 1.55 -39.56
CA VAL A 16 -13.80 1.47 -38.24
C VAL A 16 -12.70 1.72 -37.21
N HIS A 17 -12.53 2.98 -36.80
CA HIS A 17 -11.73 3.31 -35.64
C HIS A 17 -12.43 2.69 -34.43
N ALA A 18 -11.91 1.56 -33.96
CA ALA A 18 -12.28 1.01 -32.67
C ALA A 18 -11.94 2.07 -31.61
N VAL A 19 -12.94 2.83 -31.19
CA VAL A 19 -12.85 3.69 -30.02
C VAL A 19 -12.64 2.76 -28.83
N SER A 20 -11.38 2.56 -28.46
CA SER A 20 -11.00 1.91 -27.22
C SER A 20 -11.70 2.66 -26.09
N GLN A 21 -12.72 2.04 -25.48
CA GLN A 21 -13.35 2.58 -24.29
C GLN A 21 -12.27 2.72 -23.22
N GLN A 22 -11.77 3.94 -23.03
CA GLN A 22 -10.88 4.24 -21.92
C GLN A 22 -11.65 3.99 -20.63
N VAL A 23 -11.29 2.91 -19.93
CA VAL A 23 -11.82 2.64 -18.60
C VAL A 23 -11.36 3.78 -17.69
N HIS A 24 -12.29 4.65 -17.30
CA HIS A 24 -12.03 5.72 -16.35
C HIS A 24 -11.92 5.12 -14.94
N TYR A 25 -10.70 5.02 -14.42
CA TYR A 25 -10.46 4.58 -13.04
C TYR A 25 -10.69 5.75 -12.09
N LYS A 26 -11.53 5.55 -11.06
CA LYS A 26 -11.70 6.49 -9.95
C LYS A 26 -11.03 5.96 -8.69
N THR A 27 -10.47 6.86 -7.89
CA THR A 27 -10.01 6.57 -6.52
C THR A 27 -11.19 6.18 -5.63
N PRO A 28 -10.95 5.61 -4.44
CA PRO A 28 -12.03 5.36 -3.46
C PRO A 28 -12.80 6.61 -3.02
N LEU A 29 -12.26 7.81 -3.26
CA LEU A 29 -12.90 9.09 -2.96
C LEU A 29 -13.67 9.68 -4.16
N GLY A 30 -13.79 8.94 -5.28
CA GLY A 30 -14.56 9.36 -6.45
C GLY A 30 -13.83 10.34 -7.39
N ILE A 31 -12.60 10.73 -7.08
CA ILE A 31 -11.76 11.56 -7.96
C ILE A 31 -10.97 10.71 -8.96
N ASP A 32 -10.57 11.29 -10.09
CA ASP A 32 -9.72 10.61 -11.08
C ASP A 32 -8.32 10.31 -10.54
N TYR A 33 -7.76 9.18 -10.94
CA TYR A 33 -6.34 8.93 -10.75
C TYR A 33 -5.50 9.87 -11.63
N GLN A 34 -4.34 10.27 -11.13
CA GLN A 34 -3.44 11.20 -11.80
C GLN A 34 -2.42 10.50 -12.71
N GLY A 35 -2.27 9.17 -12.60
CA GLY A 35 -1.36 8.40 -13.44
C GLY A 35 -1.98 7.13 -14.02
N SER A 36 -1.29 6.56 -15.01
CA SER A 36 -1.71 5.34 -15.70
C SER A 36 -1.68 4.11 -14.79
N PRO A 37 -2.44 3.04 -15.10
CA PRO A 37 -2.41 1.82 -14.31
C PRO A 37 -1.02 1.21 -14.17
N LEU A 38 -0.74 0.67 -12.99
CA LEU A 38 0.47 -0.09 -12.67
C LEU A 38 0.14 -1.58 -12.58
N SER A 39 0.91 -2.42 -13.25
CA SER A 39 0.76 -3.88 -13.15
C SER A 39 1.57 -4.43 -11.98
N VAL A 40 0.92 -5.22 -11.12
CA VAL A 40 1.55 -5.82 -9.94
C VAL A 40 1.26 -7.31 -9.91
N SER A 41 2.28 -8.15 -9.67
CA SER A 41 2.06 -9.60 -9.54
C SER A 41 1.14 -9.89 -8.36
N ARG A 42 0.11 -10.71 -8.60
CA ARG A 42 -0.81 -11.17 -7.55
C ARG A 42 -0.10 -11.92 -6.42
N LYS A 43 1.10 -12.45 -6.67
CA LYS A 43 1.93 -13.11 -5.66
C LYS A 43 2.36 -12.21 -4.51
N ILE A 44 2.27 -10.88 -4.66
CA ILE A 44 2.42 -9.93 -3.54
C ILE A 44 1.46 -10.23 -2.38
N LEU A 45 0.30 -10.83 -2.66
CA LEU A 45 -0.71 -11.22 -1.67
C LEU A 45 -0.37 -12.55 -0.97
N SER A 46 0.68 -13.26 -1.40
CA SER A 46 1.06 -14.59 -0.91
C SER A 46 2.08 -14.49 0.24
N THR A 47 1.64 -13.97 1.38
CA THR A 47 2.52 -13.65 2.52
C THR A 47 2.76 -14.83 3.46
N LYS A 48 1.97 -15.90 3.38
CA LYS A 48 2.04 -17.06 4.29
C LYS A 48 3.43 -17.73 4.35
N LYS A 49 4.21 -17.66 3.28
CA LYS A 49 5.56 -18.25 3.18
C LYS A 49 6.67 -17.30 3.60
N VAL A 50 6.35 -16.02 3.80
CA VAL A 50 7.30 -15.01 4.27
C VAL A 50 7.42 -15.17 5.79
N PRO A 51 8.64 -15.37 6.34
CA PRO A 51 8.82 -15.49 7.78
C PRO A 51 8.26 -14.27 8.52
N PHE A 52 7.59 -14.51 9.64
CA PHE A 52 7.31 -13.44 10.59
C PHE A 52 8.63 -13.03 11.25
N VAL A 53 8.92 -11.73 11.25
CA VAL A 53 10.11 -11.17 11.89
C VAL A 53 9.66 -10.44 13.14
N GLU A 54 10.15 -10.89 14.28
CA GLU A 54 9.94 -10.19 15.55
C GLU A 54 10.91 -9.01 15.63
N HIS A 55 10.40 -7.85 16.05
CA HIS A 55 11.24 -6.69 16.34
C HIS A 55 11.53 -6.64 17.84
N SER A 56 12.79 -6.40 18.18
CA SER A 56 13.32 -6.49 19.54
C SER A 56 12.66 -5.51 20.51
N ALA A 57 12.70 -5.84 21.80
CA ALA A 57 12.21 -5.00 22.89
C ALA A 57 13.02 -3.70 23.03
N GLY A 58 12.32 -2.58 23.15
CA GLY A 58 12.86 -1.24 23.42
C GLY A 58 11.81 -0.15 23.16
N ASP A 59 12.14 1.11 23.46
CA ASP A 59 11.19 2.24 23.32
C ASP A 59 10.74 2.51 21.87
N SER A 60 11.43 1.91 20.90
CA SER A 60 11.11 1.99 19.47
C SER A 60 10.62 0.67 18.87
N SER A 61 10.11 -0.27 19.68
CA SER A 61 9.52 -1.52 19.17
C SER A 61 8.30 -1.25 18.31
N TRP A 62 8.03 -2.14 17.36
CA TRP A 62 6.92 -2.05 16.43
C TRP A 62 6.50 -3.44 15.96
N LEU A 63 5.28 -3.56 15.44
CA LEU A 63 4.75 -4.81 14.86
C LEU A 63 4.57 -4.65 13.37
N GLY A 64 5.11 -5.57 12.58
CA GLY A 64 5.00 -5.58 11.12
C GLY A 64 4.46 -6.90 10.59
N MET A 65 3.68 -6.83 9.51
CA MET A 65 3.41 -7.97 8.63
C MET A 65 4.39 -7.92 7.46
N ALA A 66 5.27 -8.91 7.33
CA ALA A 66 6.30 -8.91 6.31
C ALA A 66 5.71 -9.24 4.92
N ILE A 67 6.16 -8.48 3.91
CA ILE A 67 5.83 -8.65 2.51
C ILE A 67 7.10 -9.03 1.75
N ASP A 68 7.00 -9.96 0.82
CA ASP A 68 8.15 -10.37 0.03
C ASP A 68 8.58 -9.25 -0.94
N TYR A 69 9.73 -8.65 -0.64
CA TYR A 69 10.27 -7.52 -1.39
C TYR A 69 10.51 -7.84 -2.87
N GLN A 70 10.64 -9.12 -3.25
CA GLN A 70 10.77 -9.50 -4.66
C GLN A 70 9.58 -9.02 -5.52
N TYR A 71 8.39 -8.86 -4.93
CA TYR A 71 7.21 -8.35 -5.63
C TYR A 71 7.07 -6.82 -5.55
N ILE A 72 7.83 -6.15 -4.69
CA ILE A 72 7.92 -4.68 -4.60
C ILE A 72 8.98 -4.15 -5.55
N LYS A 73 10.11 -4.85 -5.68
CA LYS A 73 11.25 -4.43 -6.51
C LYS A 73 10.89 -4.04 -7.95
N PRO A 74 10.03 -4.75 -8.70
CA PRO A 74 9.63 -4.33 -10.04
C PRO A 74 8.87 -3.00 -10.06
N ILE A 75 8.05 -2.75 -9.04
CA ILE A 75 7.31 -1.49 -8.88
C ILE A 75 8.28 -0.35 -8.59
N PHE A 76 9.21 -0.57 -7.65
CA PHE A 76 10.27 0.39 -7.35
C PHE A 76 11.08 0.73 -8.60
N ASN A 77 11.51 -0.27 -9.38
CA ASN A 77 12.27 -0.04 -10.61
C ASN A 77 11.49 0.80 -11.64
N GLU A 78 10.19 0.53 -11.81
CA GLU A 78 9.34 1.32 -12.72
C GLU A 78 9.18 2.76 -12.24
N LEU A 79 9.06 3.00 -10.94
CA LEU A 79 8.90 4.36 -10.41
C LEU A 79 10.22 5.13 -10.43
N ASN A 80 11.32 4.47 -10.10
CA ASN A 80 12.66 5.06 -10.06
C ASN A 80 13.17 5.49 -11.46
N SER A 81 12.64 4.93 -12.54
CA SER A 81 13.02 5.30 -13.91
C SER A 81 12.35 6.57 -14.43
N THR A 82 11.48 7.21 -13.64
CA THR A 82 10.62 8.30 -14.14
C THR A 82 11.24 9.69 -14.04
N GLN A 83 11.60 10.16 -12.84
CA GLN A 83 11.85 11.59 -12.63
C GLN A 83 12.92 11.93 -11.58
N PHE A 84 12.96 11.20 -10.47
CA PHE A 84 13.93 11.41 -9.39
C PHE A 84 14.43 10.07 -8.86
N PRO A 85 15.72 9.94 -8.50
CA PRO A 85 16.22 8.76 -7.82
C PRO A 85 15.45 8.51 -6.53
N LEU A 86 14.86 7.33 -6.44
CA LEU A 86 14.21 6.81 -5.24
C LEU A 86 15.20 5.93 -4.47
N ILE A 87 15.05 5.97 -3.16
CA ILE A 87 15.71 5.11 -2.21
C ILE A 87 14.71 4.03 -1.80
N SER A 88 15.19 2.81 -1.65
CA SER A 88 14.45 1.69 -1.07
C SER A 88 15.22 1.11 0.11
N ARG A 89 14.50 0.53 1.07
CA ARG A 89 15.07 -0.17 2.22
C ARG A 89 15.52 -1.59 1.89
N GLY A 90 15.16 -2.12 0.72
CA GLY A 90 15.44 -3.51 0.33
C GLY A 90 14.58 -4.55 1.07
N GLU A 91 13.61 -4.09 1.85
CA GLU A 91 12.62 -4.87 2.59
C GLU A 91 11.24 -4.25 2.41
N SER A 92 10.19 -4.99 2.75
CA SER A 92 8.83 -4.46 2.72
C SER A 92 7.95 -5.09 3.78
N HIS A 93 7.10 -4.28 4.38
CA HIS A 93 6.14 -4.71 5.40
C HIS A 93 4.91 -3.80 5.41
N ILE A 94 3.87 -4.23 6.13
CA ILE A 94 2.78 -3.37 6.59
C ILE A 94 3.00 -3.17 8.09
N THR A 95 3.23 -1.93 8.52
CA THR A 95 3.29 -1.61 9.95
C THR A 95 1.91 -1.75 10.55
N VAL A 96 1.75 -2.62 11.54
CA VAL A 96 0.49 -2.91 12.25
C VAL A 96 0.41 -2.13 13.55
N ILE A 97 1.53 -2.00 14.27
CA ILE A 97 1.70 -1.11 15.42
C ILE A 97 3.00 -0.34 15.17
N SER A 98 2.91 0.98 15.10
CA SER A 98 4.06 1.87 14.93
C SER A 98 4.80 2.11 16.26
N PRO A 99 6.04 2.62 16.23
CA PRO A 99 6.76 2.96 17.46
C PRO A 99 6.01 3.95 18.38
N PRO A 100 5.39 5.04 17.88
CA PRO A 100 4.58 5.93 18.73
C PRO A 100 3.38 5.23 19.37
N GLU A 101 2.69 4.34 18.64
CA GLU A 101 1.61 3.54 19.21
C GLU A 101 2.12 2.55 20.26
N PHE A 102 3.27 1.92 20.04
CA PHE A 102 3.88 1.05 21.04
C PHE A 102 4.23 1.80 22.31
N ALA A 103 4.78 3.01 22.22
CA ALA A 103 5.07 3.84 23.38
C ALA A 103 3.82 4.11 24.23
N VAL A 104 2.65 4.31 23.61
CA VAL A 104 1.36 4.42 24.32
C VAL A 104 0.98 3.09 24.99
N LEU A 105 1.12 1.96 24.31
CA LEU A 105 0.78 0.65 24.86
C LEU A 105 1.68 0.29 26.07
N ALA A 106 2.96 0.65 25.99
CA ALA A 106 3.96 0.42 27.03
C ALA A 106 3.63 1.14 28.35
N THR A 107 2.90 2.26 28.33
CA THR A 107 2.46 2.95 29.57
C THR A 107 1.53 2.09 30.43
N ALA A 108 0.92 1.05 29.86
CA ALA A 108 0.12 0.05 30.58
C ALA A 108 0.89 -1.27 30.80
N ASN A 109 2.22 -1.24 30.78
CA ASN A 109 3.09 -2.41 30.93
C ASN A 109 2.82 -3.52 29.90
N ILE A 110 2.41 -3.17 28.68
CA ILE A 110 2.39 -4.12 27.55
C ILE A 110 3.80 -4.25 27.01
N THR A 111 4.27 -5.49 26.82
CA THR A 111 5.55 -5.76 26.18
C THR A 111 5.40 -6.10 24.70
N ILE A 112 6.46 -5.92 23.91
CA ILE A 112 6.45 -6.33 22.51
C ILE A 112 6.22 -7.85 22.36
N ASP A 113 6.68 -8.66 23.32
CA ASP A 113 6.46 -10.11 23.33
C ASP A 113 4.98 -10.47 23.44
N GLU A 114 4.20 -9.72 24.22
CA GLU A 114 2.75 -9.93 24.31
C GLU A 114 2.05 -9.57 22.99
N ILE A 115 2.50 -8.50 22.34
CA ILE A 115 2.03 -8.10 21.02
C ILE A 115 2.39 -9.16 19.96
N ASN A 116 3.63 -9.66 19.96
CA ASN A 116 4.07 -10.74 19.06
C ASN A 116 3.26 -12.02 19.29
N LYS A 117 3.00 -12.41 20.54
CA LYS A 117 2.13 -13.55 20.86
C LYS A 117 0.72 -13.37 20.29
N ILE A 118 0.13 -12.17 20.39
CA ILE A 118 -1.17 -11.88 19.78
C ILE A 118 -1.09 -11.99 18.25
N ALA A 119 -0.05 -11.44 17.63
CA ALA A 119 0.15 -11.48 16.19
C ALA A 119 0.29 -12.92 15.65
N ILE A 120 1.10 -13.75 16.32
CA ILE A 120 1.29 -15.17 16.00
C ILE A 120 -0.01 -15.94 16.19
N LYS A 121 -0.69 -15.76 17.32
CA LYS A 121 -1.99 -16.41 17.61
C LYS A 121 -3.04 -16.08 16.54
N ASN A 122 -3.02 -14.87 16.00
CA ASN A 122 -3.92 -14.42 14.95
C ASN A 122 -3.36 -14.65 13.52
N SER A 123 -2.26 -15.40 13.39
CA SER A 123 -1.66 -15.77 12.10
C SER A 123 -1.34 -14.56 11.22
N ILE A 124 -0.65 -13.55 11.74
CA ILE A 124 -0.35 -12.28 11.05
C ILE A 124 0.12 -12.46 9.59
N GLN A 125 1.05 -13.39 9.31
CA GLN A 125 1.55 -13.66 7.94
C GLN A 125 0.53 -14.31 7.00
N SER A 126 -0.60 -14.80 7.51
CA SER A 126 -1.74 -15.29 6.72
C SER A 126 -2.90 -14.28 6.62
N SER A 127 -2.71 -13.05 7.13
CA SER A 127 -3.72 -11.99 7.06
C SER A 127 -4.05 -11.63 5.62
N LYS A 128 -5.34 -11.57 5.31
CA LYS A 128 -5.81 -11.14 3.99
C LYS A 128 -5.59 -9.64 3.82
N ILE A 129 -4.94 -9.27 2.74
CA ILE A 129 -4.76 -7.86 2.34
C ILE A 129 -5.44 -7.62 0.99
N LYS A 130 -6.07 -6.46 0.85
CA LYS A 130 -6.63 -5.96 -0.41
C LYS A 130 -5.84 -4.73 -0.85
N ILE A 131 -5.20 -4.80 -2.01
CA ILE A 131 -4.56 -3.64 -2.61
C ILE A 131 -5.64 -2.67 -3.10
N VAL A 132 -5.46 -1.39 -2.78
CA VAL A 132 -6.35 -0.29 -3.16
C VAL A 132 -5.80 0.47 -4.35
N CYS A 133 -4.60 1.03 -4.20
CA CYS A 133 -3.96 1.87 -5.21
C CYS A 133 -2.46 1.99 -4.94
N LEU A 134 -1.72 2.53 -5.91
CA LEU A 134 -0.41 3.12 -5.63
C LEU A 134 -0.65 4.55 -5.16
N GLY A 135 -0.27 4.83 -3.92
CA GLY A 135 -0.25 6.15 -3.32
C GLY A 135 1.02 6.93 -3.68
N LYS A 136 0.90 8.26 -3.70
CA LYS A 136 2.02 9.19 -3.84
C LYS A 136 1.84 10.37 -2.89
N GLU A 137 2.83 10.59 -2.04
CA GLU A 137 3.02 11.85 -1.32
C GLU A 137 4.05 12.69 -2.08
N ASP A 138 3.76 13.98 -2.26
CA ASP A 138 4.66 14.95 -2.91
C ASP A 138 4.52 16.27 -2.15
N VAL A 139 5.34 16.42 -1.11
CA VAL A 139 5.20 17.50 -0.12
C VAL A 139 6.50 18.26 0.07
N VAL A 140 6.41 19.52 0.45
CA VAL A 140 7.56 20.35 0.84
C VAL A 140 7.51 20.55 2.35
N LEU A 141 8.54 20.10 3.06
CA LEU A 141 8.66 20.24 4.50
C LEU A 141 9.99 20.93 4.80
N LYS A 142 9.95 22.06 5.51
CA LYS A 142 11.15 22.87 5.83
C LYS A 142 12.01 23.15 4.59
N ASP A 143 11.36 23.60 3.51
CA ASP A 143 11.97 23.90 2.21
C ASP A 143 12.59 22.71 1.45
N GLU A 144 12.39 21.49 1.93
CA GLU A 144 12.83 20.27 1.25
C GLU A 144 11.65 19.47 0.68
N ARG A 145 11.79 19.03 -0.58
CA ARG A 145 10.76 18.20 -1.23
C ARG A 145 10.94 16.72 -0.88
N TYR A 146 9.85 16.10 -0.42
CA TYR A 146 9.72 14.68 -0.14
C TYR A 146 8.74 14.08 -1.14
N VAL A 147 9.19 13.05 -1.86
CA VAL A 147 8.31 12.20 -2.66
C VAL A 147 8.35 10.80 -2.07
N VAL A 148 7.19 10.26 -1.72
CA VAL A 148 7.05 8.90 -1.19
C VAL A 148 6.03 8.15 -2.05
N TYR A 149 6.34 6.91 -2.37
CA TYR A 149 5.45 5.98 -3.05
C TYR A 149 5.16 4.79 -2.16
N GLN A 150 3.89 4.43 -2.08
CA GLN A 150 3.42 3.36 -1.21
C GLN A 150 2.20 2.66 -1.78
N ILE A 151 2.08 1.35 -1.57
CA ILE A 151 0.87 0.61 -1.93
C ILE A 151 -0.12 0.74 -0.78
N ILE A 152 -1.23 1.42 -1.02
CA ILE A 152 -2.32 1.53 -0.04
C ILE A 152 -3.07 0.20 -0.02
N VAL A 153 -3.27 -0.36 1.18
CA VAL A 153 -3.99 -1.63 1.35
C VAL A 153 -5.14 -1.48 2.34
N LYS A 154 -5.96 -2.52 2.43
CA LYS A 154 -6.93 -2.74 3.50
C LYS A 154 -6.76 -4.15 4.04
N SER A 155 -6.94 -4.33 5.35
CA SER A 155 -6.97 -5.66 5.97
C SER A 155 -7.82 -5.67 7.23
N SER A 156 -8.94 -6.40 7.21
CA SER A 156 -9.74 -6.67 8.40
C SER A 156 -8.99 -7.51 9.42
N ASP A 157 -8.12 -8.41 8.95
CA ASP A 157 -7.37 -9.34 9.79
C ASP A 157 -6.33 -8.58 10.63
N LEU A 158 -5.64 -7.60 10.03
CA LEU A 158 -4.72 -6.72 10.77
C LEU A 158 -5.45 -5.80 11.75
N VAL A 159 -6.63 -5.27 11.39
CA VAL A 159 -7.48 -4.52 12.33
C VAL A 159 -7.89 -5.39 13.52
N LYS A 160 -8.23 -6.67 13.28
CA LYS A 160 -8.55 -7.62 14.36
C LYS A 160 -7.36 -7.82 15.31
N ILE A 161 -6.13 -7.93 14.80
CA ILE A 161 -4.92 -7.98 15.64
C ILE A 161 -4.83 -6.74 16.52
N ARG A 162 -5.00 -5.54 15.93
CA ARG A 162 -5.01 -4.27 16.68
C ARG A 162 -6.10 -4.25 17.76
N GLN A 163 -7.29 -4.77 17.47
CA GLN A 163 -8.39 -4.88 18.44
C GLN A 163 -8.07 -5.85 19.60
N GLU A 164 -7.40 -6.98 19.34
CA GLU A 164 -6.95 -7.88 20.41
C GLU A 164 -5.87 -7.22 21.30
N ILE A 165 -4.96 -6.43 20.71
CA ILE A 165 -3.98 -5.62 21.45
C ILE A 165 -4.70 -4.56 22.30
N PHE A 166 -5.71 -3.87 21.74
CA PHE A 166 -6.52 -2.91 22.47
C PHE A 166 -7.22 -3.56 23.68
N LYS A 167 -7.78 -4.77 23.53
CA LYS A 167 -8.37 -5.51 24.66
C LYS A 167 -7.35 -5.78 25.77
N LEU A 168 -6.11 -6.16 25.42
CA LEU A 168 -5.04 -6.33 26.39
C LEU A 168 -4.69 -5.00 27.07
N TYR A 169 -4.63 -3.91 26.31
CA TYR A 169 -4.34 -2.57 26.81
C TYR A 169 -5.35 -2.12 27.86
N VAL A 170 -6.64 -2.25 27.57
CA VAL A 170 -7.72 -1.96 28.53
C VAL A 170 -7.63 -2.86 29.75
N LYS A 171 -7.41 -4.17 29.56
CA LYS A 171 -7.29 -5.13 30.67
C LYS A 171 -6.16 -4.76 31.63
N LYS A 172 -5.08 -4.14 31.15
CA LYS A 172 -3.95 -3.69 31.96
C LYS A 172 -4.08 -2.25 32.48
N GLY A 173 -5.27 -1.63 32.35
CA GLY A 173 -5.52 -0.28 32.86
C GLY A 173 -5.10 0.84 31.92
N GLY A 174 -4.85 0.54 30.64
CA GLY A 174 -4.54 1.54 29.63
C GLY A 174 -5.69 2.51 29.37
N ASN A 175 -5.35 3.76 29.03
CA ASN A 175 -6.33 4.80 28.73
C ASN A 175 -6.85 4.65 27.30
N THR A 176 -8.09 4.18 27.15
CA THR A 176 -8.74 3.94 25.84
C THR A 176 -8.70 5.12 24.86
N ALA A 177 -8.58 6.36 25.35
CA ALA A 177 -8.50 7.54 24.49
C ALA A 177 -7.15 7.69 23.75
N LEU A 178 -6.11 6.97 24.18
CA LEU A 178 -4.75 7.11 23.63
C LEU A 178 -4.42 6.12 22.51
N PHE A 179 -5.25 5.08 22.31
CA PHE A 179 -5.02 4.10 21.25
C PHE A 179 -6.35 3.66 20.63
N ASP A 180 -6.58 4.01 19.37
CA ASP A 180 -7.72 3.53 18.59
C ASP A 180 -7.26 2.44 17.59
N PRO A 181 -7.72 1.18 17.74
CA PRO A 181 -7.35 0.11 16.82
C PRO A 181 -7.86 0.34 15.39
N ASN A 182 -8.84 1.22 15.17
CA ASN A 182 -9.40 1.52 13.84
C ASN A 182 -8.77 2.76 13.17
N SER A 183 -8.01 3.56 13.92
CA SER A 183 -7.17 4.63 13.38
C SER A 183 -5.95 4.02 12.69
N PHE A 184 -6.17 3.45 11.50
CA PHE A 184 -5.23 2.57 10.83
C PHE A 184 -5.20 2.81 9.32
N TRP A 185 -4.03 3.19 8.80
CA TRP A 185 -3.78 3.44 7.39
C TRP A 185 -2.70 2.48 6.86
N PRO A 186 -3.02 1.19 6.68
CA PRO A 186 -2.03 0.21 6.29
C PRO A 186 -1.54 0.47 4.86
N HIS A 187 -0.22 0.49 4.73
CA HIS A 187 0.47 0.71 3.47
C HIS A 187 1.75 -0.14 3.42
N ILE A 188 2.27 -0.32 2.21
CA ILE A 188 3.58 -0.93 1.96
C ILE A 188 4.45 0.13 1.27
N THR A 189 5.49 0.62 1.94
CA THR A 189 6.41 1.58 1.33
C THR A 189 7.16 0.95 0.17
N VAL A 190 7.18 1.62 -0.99
CA VAL A 190 7.87 1.16 -2.20
C VAL A 190 9.20 1.88 -2.37
N GLY A 191 9.21 3.20 -2.16
CA GLY A 191 10.42 4.01 -2.24
C GLY A 191 10.15 5.49 -2.00
N PHE A 192 11.20 6.24 -1.71
CA PHE A 192 11.12 7.66 -1.37
C PHE A 192 12.37 8.42 -1.80
N THR A 193 12.31 9.74 -1.97
CA THR A 193 13.48 10.54 -2.37
C THR A 193 14.49 10.77 -1.24
N LYS A 194 14.01 11.03 -0.03
CA LYS A 194 14.85 11.33 1.15
C LYS A 194 14.55 10.42 2.33
N ALA A 195 13.32 10.50 2.81
CA ALA A 195 12.82 9.72 3.93
C ALA A 195 11.33 9.47 3.74
N ASP A 196 10.80 8.57 4.55
CA ASP A 196 9.37 8.41 4.72
C ASP A 196 8.79 9.64 5.46
N VAL A 197 7.49 9.89 5.30
CA VAL A 197 6.78 11.01 5.93
C VAL A 197 5.63 10.49 6.79
N PHE A 198 5.32 11.18 7.89
CA PHE A 198 4.36 10.67 8.90
C PHE A 198 3.29 11.70 9.28
N LEU A 199 2.31 11.26 10.05
CA LEU A 199 1.16 12.06 10.46
C LEU A 199 1.58 13.26 11.33
N GLU A 200 2.64 13.10 12.14
CA GLU A 200 3.24 14.14 12.96
C GLU A 200 3.78 15.31 12.11
N GLN A 201 4.01 15.07 10.82
CA GLN A 201 4.40 16.08 9.83
C GLN A 201 3.19 16.60 9.02
N GLY A 202 1.97 16.25 9.41
CA GLY A 202 0.73 16.64 8.73
C GLY A 202 0.40 15.82 7.47
N VAL A 203 1.07 14.68 7.25
CA VAL A 203 0.89 13.88 6.03
C VAL A 203 0.01 12.65 6.30
N TYR A 204 -1.18 12.64 5.67
CA TYR A 204 -2.13 11.53 5.73
C TYR A 204 -1.90 10.52 4.61
N LYS A 205 -1.87 9.23 4.96
CA LYS A 205 -1.46 8.12 4.07
C LYS A 205 -2.61 7.18 3.68
N GLY A 206 -3.82 7.73 3.52
CA GLY A 206 -5.03 6.97 3.21
C GLY A 206 -5.38 6.92 1.72
N ALA A 207 -6.67 6.75 1.42
CA ALA A 207 -7.16 6.82 0.04
C ALA A 207 -6.96 8.21 -0.60
N ASN A 208 -6.72 9.25 0.20
CA ASN A 208 -6.44 10.62 -0.23
C ASN A 208 -5.14 10.76 -1.03
N VAL A 209 -4.20 9.80 -0.92
CA VAL A 209 -2.94 9.83 -1.68
C VAL A 209 -2.95 8.95 -2.92
N CYS A 210 -4.09 8.33 -3.25
CA CYS A 210 -4.18 7.43 -4.40
C CYS A 210 -3.83 8.12 -5.72
N TYR A 211 -2.71 7.70 -6.33
CA TYR A 211 -2.09 8.32 -7.50
C TYR A 211 -2.29 7.51 -8.79
N ARG A 212 -2.04 6.19 -8.73
CA ARG A 212 -2.22 5.26 -9.87
C ARG A 212 -3.10 4.07 -9.48
N PRO A 213 -3.98 3.57 -10.36
CA PRO A 213 -4.68 2.34 -10.12
C PRO A 213 -3.71 1.15 -10.24
N ILE A 214 -3.90 0.11 -9.42
CA ILE A 214 -3.11 -1.12 -9.51
C ILE A 214 -3.94 -2.22 -10.18
N LYS A 215 -3.35 -2.88 -11.18
CA LYS A 215 -3.88 -4.07 -11.85
C LYS A 215 -3.10 -5.29 -11.40
N LEU A 216 -3.79 -6.23 -10.75
CA LEU A 216 -3.17 -7.49 -10.34
C LEU A 216 -3.07 -8.45 -11.52
N ILE A 217 -1.84 -8.77 -11.92
CA ILE A 217 -1.52 -9.73 -12.98
C ILE A 217 -1.14 -11.08 -12.37
N LYS A 218 -1.22 -12.16 -13.17
CA LYS A 218 -0.90 -13.53 -12.72
C LYS A 218 0.58 -13.69 -12.42
#